data_AF-A0A0D3JQ83-F1
#
_entry.id   AF-A0A0D3JQ83-F1
#
_cell.length_a   1.000
_cell.length_b   1.000
_cell.length_c   1.000
_cell.angle_alpha   90.00
_cell.angle_beta   90.00
_cell.angle_gamma   90.00
#
_symmetry.space_group_name_H-M   'P 1'
#
loop_
_entity.id
_entity.type
_entity.pdbx_description
1 polymer ?
#
loop_
_entity_poly.entity_id
_entity_poly.type
_entity_poly.pdbx_seq_one_letter_code
_entity_poly.pdbx_strand_id
1 'polypeptide(L)'
;MTHNKYFFSGRLEAVRQDPAGGNRTQEYAEPNEEGPHEADVVPLVKIADPVHGAPAFNINPMLLEGIRMGDRFWELAKLTTFGEVVDAIFYEVKYVTPWVPGTHGKRSSGMQSAVRGVSNAGTPGIAYTMLLKLFLLRLTRDQVRSLLRHPDSPYIRAIGFLYLRLGLYDFKELWAWFQPYLGDDDQFFIDGTPATATTIGEFVRRLMTDQDFFGDRLPRLPVLVSRQIEDKLQKAASGVTDEPPTEAGGGGGGSGWGPEDAERLKRKRAELAEAEGKVRSLRKLLSEREAQAARR
;
A
#
# COMPACT_ATOMS: atom_id res chain seq x y z
N MET A 1 6.77 37.04 -10.00
CA MET A 1 7.06 35.61 -10.26
C MET A 1 8.32 35.22 -9.51
N THR A 2 8.19 34.79 -8.25
CA THR A 2 9.29 34.32 -7.41
C THR A 2 8.84 33.00 -6.79
N HIS A 3 8.99 31.90 -7.51
CA HIS A 3 8.71 30.57 -6.98
C HIS A 3 10.01 29.90 -6.55
N ASN A 4 10.18 29.81 -5.23
CA ASN A 4 10.49 28.60 -4.49
C ASN A 4 11.74 27.77 -4.84
N LYS A 5 12.88 28.40 -5.16
CA LYS A 5 14.18 27.70 -5.19
C LYS A 5 14.66 27.21 -3.81
N TYR A 6 14.17 27.80 -2.72
CA TYR A 6 14.65 27.50 -1.36
C TYR A 6 13.91 26.36 -0.65
N PHE A 7 12.63 26.12 -0.94
CA PHE A 7 11.83 25.09 -0.26
C PHE A 7 12.31 23.67 -0.56
N PHE A 8 12.62 23.38 -1.83
CA PHE A 8 13.11 22.06 -2.22
C PHE A 8 14.55 21.82 -1.79
N SER A 9 15.38 22.86 -1.65
CA SER A 9 16.78 22.71 -1.25
C SER A 9 16.91 22.11 0.15
N GLY A 10 16.07 22.54 1.10
CA GLY A 10 16.11 22.02 2.47
C GLY A 10 15.62 20.56 2.55
N ARG A 11 14.54 20.23 1.84
CA ARG A 11 14.01 18.86 1.83
C ARG A 11 14.90 17.90 1.07
N LEU A 12 15.49 18.32 -0.05
CA LEU A 12 16.45 17.51 -0.79
C LEU A 12 17.68 17.18 0.06
N GLU A 13 18.17 18.14 0.83
CA GLU A 13 19.28 17.89 1.74
C GLU A 13 18.88 16.94 2.86
N ALA A 14 17.69 17.09 3.43
CA ALA A 14 17.16 16.17 4.43
C ALA A 14 16.97 14.74 3.88
N VAL A 15 16.47 14.58 2.65
CA VAL A 15 16.31 13.28 1.98
C VAL A 15 17.66 12.62 1.70
N ARG A 16 18.69 13.41 1.34
CA ARG A 16 20.05 12.88 1.17
C ARG A 16 20.66 12.39 2.49
N GLN A 17 20.37 13.09 3.59
CA GLN A 17 20.89 12.73 4.91
C GLN A 17 20.15 11.56 5.53
N ASP A 18 18.82 11.54 5.41
CA ASP A 18 17.95 10.48 5.88
C ASP A 18 16.89 10.14 4.82
N PRO A 19 17.20 9.21 3.90
CA PRO A 19 16.28 8.79 2.85
C PRO A 19 15.04 8.06 3.39
N ALA A 20 15.09 7.59 4.64
CA ALA A 20 13.96 7.00 5.33
C ALA A 20 13.09 8.06 5.99
N GLY A 21 13.43 9.35 5.95
CA GLY A 21 12.60 10.43 6.46
C GLY A 21 12.33 10.36 7.97
N GLY A 22 13.26 9.82 8.75
CA GLY A 22 13.13 9.60 10.19
C GLY A 22 12.42 8.31 10.57
N ASN A 23 11.98 7.50 9.59
CA ASN A 23 11.35 6.22 9.83
C ASN A 23 12.35 5.23 10.39
N ARG A 24 12.04 4.69 11.58
CA ARG A 24 12.81 3.63 12.24
C ARG A 24 12.09 2.30 12.12
N THR A 25 12.80 1.22 12.38
CA THR A 25 12.17 -0.09 12.58
C THR A 25 11.19 -0.01 13.73
N GLN A 26 10.14 -0.81 13.68
CA GLN A 26 9.28 -1.00 14.85
C GLN A 26 10.06 -1.63 16.01
N GLU A 27 9.54 -1.52 17.21
CA GLU A 27 10.07 -2.21 18.39
C GLU A 27 9.70 -3.70 18.32
N TYR A 28 10.67 -4.57 18.62
CA TYR A 28 10.48 -6.02 18.69
C TYR A 28 10.62 -6.48 20.14
N ALA A 29 9.81 -7.47 20.52
CA ALA A 29 9.88 -8.10 21.82
C ALA A 29 11.07 -9.06 21.92
N GLU A 30 11.59 -9.21 23.14
CA GLU A 30 12.63 -10.19 23.45
C GLU A 30 12.12 -11.62 23.21
N PRO A 31 12.98 -12.61 22.90
CA PRO A 31 12.54 -13.96 22.47
C PRO A 31 11.61 -14.72 23.45
N ASN A 32 11.57 -14.33 24.72
CA ASN A 32 10.75 -14.96 25.75
C ASN A 32 9.52 -14.12 26.17
N GLU A 33 9.31 -12.98 25.52
CA GLU A 33 8.20 -12.06 25.80
C GLU A 33 7.13 -12.18 24.73
N GLU A 34 5.89 -11.91 25.09
CA GLU A 34 4.80 -11.92 24.11
C GLU A 34 4.88 -10.64 23.25
N GLY A 35 5.04 -10.79 21.94
CA GLY A 35 5.21 -9.65 21.04
C GLY A 35 5.76 -10.03 19.66
N PRO A 36 5.93 -9.04 18.74
CA PRO A 36 6.55 -9.30 17.45
C PRO A 36 8.05 -9.51 17.64
N HIS A 37 8.61 -10.62 17.17
CA HIS A 37 10.04 -10.88 17.26
C HIS A 37 10.78 -10.53 15.97
N GLU A 38 12.04 -10.09 16.08
CA GLU A 38 12.85 -9.77 14.91
C GLU A 38 13.13 -11.00 14.04
N ALA A 39 13.22 -12.19 14.63
CA ALA A 39 13.45 -13.45 13.92
C ALA A 39 12.34 -13.78 12.91
N ASP A 40 11.12 -13.28 13.13
CA ASP A 40 9.95 -13.56 12.31
C ASP A 40 9.76 -12.56 11.17
N VAL A 41 10.68 -11.60 11.01
CA VAL A 41 10.65 -10.59 9.94
C VAL A 41 10.70 -11.26 8.57
N VAL A 42 9.78 -10.86 7.69
CA VAL A 42 9.77 -11.34 6.30
C VAL A 42 11.03 -10.85 5.58
N PRO A 43 11.82 -11.74 4.95
CA PRO A 43 13.00 -11.33 4.21
C PRO A 43 12.58 -10.60 2.93
N LEU A 44 12.86 -9.29 2.89
CA LEU A 44 12.58 -8.45 1.75
C LEU A 44 13.81 -8.27 0.85
N VAL A 45 13.57 -8.03 -0.45
CA VAL A 45 14.60 -7.54 -1.37
C VAL A 45 15.12 -6.19 -0.87
N LYS A 46 16.44 -6.04 -0.83
CA LYS A 46 17.13 -4.81 -0.42
C LYS A 46 17.97 -4.27 -1.57
N ILE A 47 17.32 -4.01 -2.71
CA ILE A 47 17.98 -3.32 -3.83
C ILE A 47 18.15 -1.86 -3.41
N ALA A 48 19.40 -1.38 -3.40
CA ALA A 48 19.70 0.00 -3.09
C ALA A 48 19.27 0.91 -4.25
N ASP A 49 18.68 2.06 -3.92
CA ASP A 49 18.47 3.11 -4.90
C ASP A 49 19.82 3.73 -5.29
N PRO A 50 20.04 4.03 -6.58
CA PRO A 50 21.36 4.48 -7.06
C PRO A 50 21.73 5.91 -6.62
N VAL A 51 20.79 6.67 -6.04
CA VAL A 51 20.98 8.09 -5.71
C VAL A 51 21.43 8.26 -4.26
N HIS A 52 20.78 7.56 -3.34
CA HIS A 52 20.93 7.68 -1.90
C HIS A 52 21.43 6.40 -1.23
N GLY A 53 21.52 5.28 -1.98
CA GLY A 53 22.00 3.99 -1.46
C GLY A 53 21.05 3.29 -0.49
N ALA A 54 19.86 3.85 -0.26
CA ALA A 54 18.86 3.29 0.66
C ALA A 54 17.99 2.23 -0.04
N PRO A 55 17.37 1.29 0.69
CA PRO A 55 16.50 0.28 0.09
C PRO A 55 15.36 0.90 -0.73
N ALA A 56 15.23 0.45 -1.99
CA ALA A 56 14.22 0.89 -2.95
C ALA A 56 13.00 -0.04 -3.03
N PHE A 57 13.11 -1.28 -2.53
CA PHE A 57 12.02 -2.27 -2.47
C PHE A 57 11.27 -2.48 -3.80
N ASN A 58 11.99 -2.47 -4.92
CA ASN A 58 11.41 -2.54 -6.28
C ASN A 58 10.41 -1.44 -6.65
N ILE A 59 10.34 -0.35 -5.89
CA ILE A 59 9.54 0.82 -6.26
C ILE A 59 10.27 1.59 -7.38
N ASN A 60 9.52 2.06 -8.37
CA ASN A 60 10.05 2.91 -9.44
C ASN A 60 10.88 4.08 -8.85
N PRO A 61 12.13 4.31 -9.31
CA PRO A 61 13.00 5.34 -8.73
C PRO A 61 12.40 6.76 -8.74
N MET A 62 11.63 7.12 -9.78
CA MET A 62 10.97 8.43 -9.85
C MET A 62 9.82 8.53 -8.84
N LEU A 63 9.07 7.44 -8.66
CA LEU A 63 8.01 7.37 -7.66
C LEU A 63 8.59 7.44 -6.26
N LEU A 64 9.64 6.66 -5.99
CA LEU A 64 10.33 6.60 -4.71
C LEU A 64 10.86 7.97 -4.29
N GLU A 65 11.53 8.68 -5.19
CA GLU A 65 11.99 10.05 -4.93
C GLU A 65 10.82 11.00 -4.66
N GLY A 66 9.74 10.89 -5.44
CA GLY A 66 8.51 11.65 -5.21
C GLY A 66 7.90 11.40 -3.83
N ILE A 67 7.87 10.14 -3.37
CA ILE A 67 7.37 9.77 -2.05
C ILE A 67 8.24 10.39 -0.95
N ARG A 68 9.56 10.24 -1.04
CA ARG A 68 10.51 10.78 -0.05
C ARG A 68 10.45 12.31 0.06
N MET A 69 10.15 12.99 -1.04
CA MET A 69 9.94 14.44 -1.07
C MET A 69 8.54 14.88 -0.62
N GLY A 70 7.59 13.95 -0.52
CA GLY A 70 6.21 14.24 -0.13
C GLY A 70 6.06 14.45 1.37
N ASP A 71 5.32 15.49 1.77
CA ASP A 71 5.05 15.79 3.20
C ASP A 71 4.50 14.60 3.96
N ARG A 72 3.64 13.82 3.30
CA ARG A 72 2.98 12.69 3.90
C ARG A 72 3.96 11.63 4.42
N PHE A 73 5.04 11.35 3.71
CA PHE A 73 6.01 10.34 4.14
C PHE A 73 6.73 10.76 5.44
N TRP A 74 7.00 12.06 5.60
CA TRP A 74 7.58 12.62 6.81
C TRP A 74 6.58 12.66 7.97
N GLU A 75 5.29 12.84 7.71
CA GLU A 75 4.25 12.69 8.74
C GLU A 75 4.17 11.23 9.24
N LEU A 76 4.30 10.26 8.35
CA LEU A 76 4.31 8.84 8.68
C LEU A 76 5.52 8.41 9.52
N ALA A 77 6.60 9.19 9.53
CA ALA A 77 7.75 8.94 10.38
C ALA A 77 7.41 8.95 11.88
N LYS A 78 6.35 9.67 12.25
CA LYS A 78 5.84 9.74 13.63
C LYS A 78 5.14 8.45 14.08
N LEU A 79 4.67 7.65 13.13
CA LEU A 79 3.98 6.38 13.40
C LEU A 79 5.04 5.29 13.51
N THR A 80 5.34 4.79 14.69
CA THR A 80 6.45 3.83 14.88
C THR A 80 5.97 2.39 14.98
N THR A 81 4.67 2.18 15.18
CA THR A 81 4.10 0.85 15.35
C THR A 81 3.33 0.39 14.11
N PHE A 82 3.26 -0.93 13.93
CA PHE A 82 2.46 -1.55 12.86
C PHE A 82 0.99 -1.13 12.92
N GLY A 83 0.38 -1.17 14.10
CA GLY A 83 -1.04 -0.84 14.29
C GLY A 83 -1.38 0.60 13.87
N GLU A 84 -0.52 1.57 14.18
CA GLU A 84 -0.72 2.97 13.78
C GLU A 84 -0.69 3.16 12.25
N VAL A 85 0.18 2.43 11.54
CA VAL A 85 0.22 2.49 10.09
C VAL A 85 -0.99 1.80 9.47
N VAL A 86 -1.44 0.67 10.03
CA VAL A 86 -2.68 0.00 9.61
C VAL A 86 -3.89 0.92 9.78
N ASP A 87 -4.00 1.61 10.92
CA ASP A 87 -5.01 2.64 11.15
C ASP A 87 -4.95 3.73 10.07
N ALA A 88 -3.76 4.26 9.81
CA ALA A 88 -3.58 5.31 8.80
C ALA A 88 -4.00 4.83 7.40
N ILE A 89 -3.72 3.56 7.05
CA ILE A 89 -4.19 2.95 5.82
C ILE A 89 -5.71 2.90 5.79
N PHE A 90 -6.34 2.43 6.87
CA PHE A 90 -7.80 2.33 6.97
C PHE A 90 -8.49 3.68 6.71
N TYR A 91 -7.96 4.77 7.28
CA TYR A 91 -8.61 6.09 7.18
C TYR A 91 -8.36 6.81 5.87
N GLU A 92 -7.18 6.65 5.28
CA GLU A 92 -6.73 7.55 4.23
C GLU A 92 -6.68 6.89 2.85
N VAL A 93 -6.48 5.58 2.78
CA VAL A 93 -6.31 4.88 1.50
C VAL A 93 -7.67 4.56 0.89
N LYS A 94 -7.86 5.05 -0.35
CA LYS A 94 -9.09 4.85 -1.14
C LYS A 94 -8.83 4.26 -2.54
N TYR A 95 -7.57 3.99 -2.84
CA TYR A 95 -7.08 3.41 -4.10
C TYR A 95 -5.68 2.81 -3.82
N VAL A 96 -5.23 1.84 -4.62
CA VAL A 96 -3.93 1.16 -4.44
C VAL A 96 -2.97 1.34 -5.61
N THR A 97 -3.23 2.30 -6.50
CA THR A 97 -2.34 2.63 -7.62
C THR A 97 -1.04 3.31 -7.19
N PRO A 98 0.05 3.16 -7.97
CA PRO A 98 1.36 3.78 -7.68
C PRO A 98 1.30 5.30 -7.64
N TRP A 99 0.51 5.87 -8.53
CA TRP A 99 0.31 7.30 -8.69
C TRP A 99 -1.12 7.68 -8.30
N VAL A 100 -1.34 8.94 -7.93
CA VAL A 100 -2.69 9.48 -7.79
C VAL A 100 -3.42 9.30 -9.12
N PRO A 101 -4.61 8.66 -9.14
CA PRO A 101 -5.37 8.43 -10.36
C PRO A 101 -5.51 9.68 -11.22
N GLY A 102 -5.18 9.56 -12.50
CA GLY A 102 -5.27 10.65 -13.48
C GLY A 102 -4.16 11.71 -13.43
N THR A 103 -3.11 11.54 -12.61
CA THR A 103 -1.96 12.45 -12.55
C THR A 103 -0.74 11.96 -13.33
N HIS A 104 -0.52 10.64 -13.42
CA HIS A 104 0.59 10.04 -14.16
C HIS A 104 0.24 9.86 -15.64
N GLY A 105 1.20 10.08 -16.54
CA GLY A 105 1.07 9.78 -17.97
C GLY A 105 0.23 10.78 -18.80
N LYS A 106 -0.36 11.82 -18.19
CA LYS A 106 -0.90 12.96 -18.96
C LYS A 106 0.27 13.76 -19.53
N ARG A 107 0.57 13.54 -20.83
CA ARG A 107 1.35 14.51 -21.60
C ARG A 107 0.62 15.84 -21.46
N SER A 108 1.26 16.86 -20.88
CA SER A 108 0.82 18.22 -21.09
C SER A 108 0.88 18.46 -22.61
N SER A 109 -0.26 18.35 -23.29
CA SER A 109 -0.43 18.68 -24.71
C SER A 109 -0.46 20.21 -24.85
N GLY A 110 0.59 20.86 -24.37
CA GLY A 110 0.78 22.29 -24.40
C GLY A 110 2.25 22.60 -24.66
N MET A 111 2.50 23.60 -25.49
CA MET A 111 3.83 24.02 -25.97
C MET A 111 4.82 24.42 -24.86
N GLN A 112 4.40 24.40 -23.59
CA GLN A 112 5.21 24.68 -22.39
C GLN A 112 5.77 23.43 -21.71
N SER A 113 5.52 22.22 -22.23
CA SER A 113 6.05 20.95 -21.68
C SER A 113 7.58 20.80 -21.82
N ALA A 114 8.27 21.72 -22.49
CA ALA A 114 9.73 21.69 -22.70
C ALA A 114 10.54 22.41 -21.61
N VAL A 115 9.91 22.95 -20.56
CA VAL A 115 10.63 23.53 -19.42
C VAL A 115 11.17 22.39 -18.55
N ARG A 116 12.50 22.19 -18.64
CA ARG A 116 13.25 21.20 -17.85
C ARG A 116 12.90 21.32 -16.36
N GLY A 117 12.28 20.28 -15.79
CA GLY A 117 12.17 20.09 -14.34
C GLY A 117 10.80 19.70 -13.78
N VAL A 118 9.71 19.80 -14.56
CA VAL A 118 8.40 19.28 -14.13
C VAL A 118 8.21 17.90 -14.76
N SER A 119 8.33 16.85 -13.97
CA SER A 119 8.29 15.48 -14.47
C SER A 119 6.89 15.12 -14.98
N ASN A 120 6.82 14.39 -16.09
CA ASN A 120 5.64 13.65 -16.57
C ASN A 120 5.19 12.52 -15.61
N ALA A 121 5.70 12.51 -14.37
CA ALA A 121 5.58 11.43 -13.42
C ALA A 121 4.28 11.48 -12.62
N GLY A 122 3.56 12.62 -12.57
CA GLY A 122 2.36 12.71 -11.74
C GLY A 122 2.66 12.69 -10.24
N THR A 123 1.61 12.68 -9.43
CA THR A 123 1.71 12.77 -7.98
C THR A 123 1.81 11.37 -7.37
N PRO A 124 2.77 11.10 -6.47
CA PRO A 124 2.86 9.81 -5.78
C PRO A 124 1.57 9.41 -5.08
N GLY A 125 1.15 8.17 -5.26
CA GLY A 125 -0.05 7.62 -4.66
C GLY A 125 0.11 7.38 -3.15
N ILE A 126 -0.97 7.57 -2.40
CA ILE A 126 -0.96 7.35 -0.95
C ILE A 126 -0.69 5.90 -0.58
N ALA A 127 -1.21 4.94 -1.35
CA ALA A 127 -0.98 3.51 -1.09
C ALA A 127 0.50 3.12 -1.18
N TYR A 128 1.22 3.63 -2.18
CA TYR A 128 2.66 3.35 -2.31
C TYR A 128 3.50 4.11 -1.28
N THR A 129 3.00 5.25 -0.78
CA THR A 129 3.60 5.96 0.36
C THR A 129 3.47 5.13 1.65
N MET A 130 2.28 4.58 1.91
CA MET A 130 2.04 3.63 3.02
C MET A 130 2.86 2.35 2.84
N LEU A 131 2.99 1.87 1.61
CA LEU A 131 3.75 0.67 1.30
C LEU A 131 5.24 0.83 1.63
N LEU A 132 5.85 1.94 1.22
CA LEU A 132 7.23 2.26 1.59
C LEU A 132 7.39 2.32 3.12
N LYS A 133 6.42 2.93 3.81
CA LYS A 133 6.41 2.95 5.28
C LYS A 133 6.40 1.54 5.88
N LEU A 134 5.56 0.63 5.37
CA LEU A 134 5.52 -0.75 5.84
C LEU A 134 6.84 -1.49 5.58
N PHE A 135 7.48 -1.27 4.43
CA PHE A 135 8.80 -1.86 4.14
C PHE A 135 9.87 -1.42 5.14
N LEU A 136 9.86 -0.15 5.53
CA LEU A 136 10.81 0.39 6.51
C LEU A 136 10.53 -0.10 7.94
N LEU A 137 9.28 -0.42 8.27
CA LEU A 137 8.91 -1.03 9.55
C LEU A 137 9.35 -2.50 9.69
N ARG A 138 9.73 -3.18 8.60
CA ARG A 138 10.18 -4.58 8.59
C ARG A 138 9.16 -5.52 9.23
N LEU A 139 8.04 -5.74 8.55
CA LEU A 139 6.94 -6.54 9.11
C LEU A 139 7.32 -8.01 9.35
N THR A 140 6.79 -8.58 10.43
CA THR A 140 6.83 -10.02 10.71
C THR A 140 5.86 -10.79 9.82
N ARG A 141 6.07 -12.11 9.68
CA ARG A 141 5.15 -12.99 8.94
C ARG A 141 3.72 -12.87 9.47
N ASP A 142 3.52 -12.76 10.78
CA ASP A 142 2.19 -12.64 11.38
C ASP A 142 1.54 -11.28 11.12
N GLN A 143 2.32 -10.19 11.14
CA GLN A 143 1.82 -8.88 10.75
C GLN A 143 1.40 -8.85 9.28
N VAL A 144 2.15 -9.52 8.39
CA VAL A 144 1.75 -9.66 6.99
C VAL A 144 0.48 -10.51 6.87
N ARG A 145 0.37 -11.65 7.57
CA ARG A 145 -0.86 -12.45 7.61
C ARG A 145 -2.05 -11.64 8.11
N SER A 146 -1.84 -10.79 9.11
CA SER A 146 -2.84 -9.88 9.64
C SER A 146 -3.32 -8.88 8.57
N LEU A 147 -2.43 -8.27 7.79
CA LEU A 147 -2.81 -7.42 6.65
C LEU A 147 -3.68 -8.17 5.64
N LEU A 148 -3.28 -9.39 5.25
CA LEU A 148 -4.00 -10.17 4.23
C LEU A 148 -5.37 -10.64 4.69
N ARG A 149 -5.56 -10.90 5.99
CA ARG A 149 -6.82 -11.38 6.58
C ARG A 149 -7.67 -10.24 7.16
N HIS A 150 -7.26 -8.99 6.98
CA HIS A 150 -7.85 -7.86 7.69
C HIS A 150 -9.33 -7.68 7.31
N PRO A 151 -10.30 -7.87 8.23
CA PRO A 151 -11.72 -7.91 7.88
C PRO A 151 -12.24 -6.54 7.43
N ASP A 152 -11.77 -5.45 8.02
CA ASP A 152 -12.47 -4.16 7.91
C ASP A 152 -12.24 -3.39 6.60
N SER A 153 -11.16 -3.66 5.86
CA SER A 153 -10.86 -2.91 4.63
C SER A 153 -10.15 -3.76 3.57
N PRO A 154 -10.72 -3.86 2.35
CA PRO A 154 -10.04 -4.52 1.23
C PRO A 154 -8.78 -3.75 0.79
N TYR A 155 -8.67 -2.45 1.08
CA TYR A 155 -7.47 -1.66 0.77
C TYR A 155 -6.27 -2.06 1.64
N ILE A 156 -6.51 -2.42 2.91
CA ILE A 156 -5.45 -2.95 3.80
C ILE A 156 -4.94 -4.27 3.24
N ARG A 157 -5.85 -5.18 2.85
CA ARG A 157 -5.49 -6.46 2.24
C ARG A 157 -4.73 -6.26 0.93
N ALA A 158 -5.23 -5.40 0.05
CA ALA A 158 -4.60 -5.09 -1.23
C ALA A 158 -3.17 -4.53 -1.08
N ILE A 159 -2.94 -3.65 -0.10
CA ILE A 159 -1.59 -3.17 0.24
C ILE A 159 -0.71 -4.32 0.77
N GLY A 160 -1.25 -5.23 1.59
CA GLY A 160 -0.54 -6.43 2.03
C GLY A 160 -0.10 -7.33 0.88
N PHE A 161 -0.95 -7.53 -0.13
CA PHE A 161 -0.57 -8.28 -1.33
C PHE A 161 0.50 -7.55 -2.15
N LEU A 162 0.41 -6.22 -2.28
CA LEU A 162 1.45 -5.42 -2.93
C LEU A 162 2.79 -5.48 -2.18
N TYR A 163 2.76 -5.49 -0.84
CA TYR A 163 3.94 -5.68 0.01
C TYR A 163 4.67 -6.97 -0.30
N LEU A 164 3.94 -8.09 -0.40
CA LEU A 164 4.53 -9.36 -0.80
C LEU A 164 5.01 -9.33 -2.26
N ARG A 165 4.18 -8.82 -3.18
CA ARG A 165 4.46 -8.85 -4.61
C ARG A 165 5.69 -8.04 -5.03
N LEU A 166 5.91 -6.90 -4.37
CA LEU A 166 7.05 -6.01 -4.60
C LEU A 166 8.26 -6.37 -3.72
N GLY A 167 8.01 -6.78 -2.48
CA GLY A 167 9.04 -6.93 -1.47
C GLY A 167 9.66 -8.31 -1.34
N LEU A 168 8.97 -9.39 -1.69
CA LEU A 168 9.47 -10.75 -1.46
C LEU A 168 10.82 -11.00 -2.14
N TYR A 169 11.75 -11.57 -1.38
CA TYR A 169 13.05 -12.01 -1.90
C TYR A 169 12.93 -13.28 -2.75
N ASP A 170 12.13 -14.27 -2.32
CA ASP A 170 11.90 -15.53 -3.04
C ASP A 170 10.46 -15.63 -3.56
N PHE A 171 10.29 -15.53 -4.89
CA PHE A 171 8.99 -15.68 -5.54
C PHE A 171 8.40 -17.08 -5.45
N LYS A 172 9.15 -18.11 -5.02
CA LYS A 172 8.59 -19.45 -4.78
C LYS A 172 7.58 -19.46 -3.64
N GLU A 173 7.73 -18.57 -2.65
CA GLU A 173 6.77 -18.44 -1.56
C GLU A 173 5.47 -17.75 -2.00
N LEU A 174 5.48 -17.01 -3.13
CA LEU A 174 4.36 -16.16 -3.55
C LEU A 174 3.04 -16.93 -3.64
N TRP A 175 3.08 -18.14 -4.22
CA TRP A 175 1.88 -18.98 -4.36
C TRP A 175 1.23 -19.30 -3.02
N ALA A 176 2.02 -19.72 -2.02
CA ALA A 176 1.51 -20.12 -0.72
C ALA A 176 0.81 -18.97 0.02
N TRP A 177 1.28 -17.74 -0.18
CA TRP A 177 0.66 -16.53 0.35
C TRP A 177 -0.64 -16.14 -0.37
N PHE A 178 -0.70 -16.33 -1.69
CA PHE A 178 -1.77 -15.80 -2.54
C PHE A 178 -2.92 -16.81 -2.74
N GLN A 179 -2.61 -18.10 -2.83
CA GLN A 179 -3.57 -19.16 -3.13
C GLN A 179 -4.82 -19.18 -2.23
N PRO A 180 -4.74 -18.96 -0.91
CA PRO A 180 -5.91 -18.98 -0.03
C PRO A 180 -6.96 -17.91 -0.36
N TYR A 181 -6.57 -16.85 -1.07
CA TYR A 181 -7.41 -15.68 -1.32
C TYR A 181 -7.95 -15.64 -2.76
N LEU A 182 -7.67 -16.63 -3.59
CA LEU A 182 -8.13 -16.67 -4.99
C LEU A 182 -9.66 -16.69 -5.14
N GLY A 183 -10.36 -17.14 -4.11
CA GLY A 183 -11.83 -17.16 -4.03
C GLY A 183 -12.44 -16.01 -3.23
N ASP A 184 -11.64 -15.02 -2.79
CA ASP A 184 -12.14 -13.87 -2.03
C ASP A 184 -12.96 -12.95 -2.96
N ASP A 185 -14.25 -12.80 -2.63
CA ASP A 185 -15.24 -12.03 -3.39
C ASP A 185 -15.41 -10.59 -2.90
N ASP A 186 -14.65 -10.15 -1.89
CA ASP A 186 -14.72 -8.78 -1.39
C ASP A 186 -14.32 -7.77 -2.46
N GLN A 187 -15.20 -6.79 -2.68
CA GLN A 187 -15.08 -5.82 -3.78
C GLN A 187 -14.37 -4.54 -3.36
N PHE A 188 -13.60 -3.97 -4.28
CA PHE A 188 -13.01 -2.65 -4.13
C PHE A 188 -12.66 -2.02 -5.50
N PHE A 189 -12.20 -0.78 -5.48
CA PHE A 189 -11.78 -0.06 -6.68
C PHE A 189 -10.26 0.13 -6.64
N ILE A 190 -9.54 -0.36 -7.65
CA ILE A 190 -8.08 -0.29 -7.66
C ILE A 190 -7.60 1.17 -7.72
N ASP A 191 -8.22 1.99 -8.57
CA ASP A 191 -7.94 3.43 -8.74
C ASP A 191 -8.96 4.34 -8.04
N GLY A 192 -9.81 3.78 -7.18
CA GLY A 192 -10.87 4.53 -6.51
C GLY A 192 -12.06 4.89 -7.41
N THR A 193 -12.09 4.44 -8.67
CA THR A 193 -13.22 4.65 -9.59
C THR A 193 -13.95 3.34 -9.92
N PRO A 194 -15.25 3.39 -10.24
CA PRO A 194 -16.01 2.20 -10.65
C PRO A 194 -15.46 1.48 -11.89
N ALA A 195 -14.66 2.16 -12.72
CA ALA A 195 -14.06 1.57 -13.91
C ALA A 195 -13.01 0.49 -13.57
N THR A 196 -12.48 0.51 -12.34
CA THR A 196 -11.51 -0.47 -11.85
C THR A 196 -12.08 -1.36 -10.74
N ALA A 197 -13.40 -1.54 -10.74
CA ALA A 197 -14.07 -2.48 -9.86
C ALA A 197 -13.51 -3.91 -10.06
N THR A 198 -13.12 -4.54 -8.95
CA THR A 198 -12.59 -5.90 -8.90
C THR A 198 -12.92 -6.53 -7.56
N THR A 199 -12.73 -7.84 -7.44
CA THR A 199 -12.64 -8.53 -6.15
C THR A 199 -11.18 -8.67 -5.69
N ILE A 200 -10.97 -8.97 -4.42
CA ILE A 200 -9.64 -9.34 -3.89
C ILE A 200 -9.08 -10.55 -4.62
N GLY A 201 -9.87 -11.61 -4.84
CA GLY A 201 -9.40 -12.82 -5.53
C GLY A 201 -8.93 -12.56 -6.96
N GLU A 202 -9.66 -11.72 -7.71
CA GLU A 202 -9.25 -11.30 -9.05
C GLU A 202 -8.01 -10.39 -9.02
N PHE A 203 -7.92 -9.49 -8.03
CA PHE A 203 -6.74 -8.66 -7.84
C PHE A 203 -5.47 -9.48 -7.53
N VAL A 204 -5.57 -10.45 -6.63
CA VAL A 204 -4.50 -11.39 -6.26
C VAL A 204 -4.05 -12.20 -7.47
N ARG A 205 -4.99 -12.68 -8.29
CA ARG A 205 -4.69 -13.38 -9.55
C ARG A 205 -3.89 -12.49 -10.51
N ARG A 206 -4.36 -11.27 -10.76
CA ARG A 206 -3.68 -10.30 -11.66
C ARG A 206 -2.29 -9.95 -11.17
N LEU A 207 -2.08 -9.79 -9.87
CA LEU A 207 -0.74 -9.53 -9.32
C LEU A 207 0.26 -10.66 -9.64
N MET A 208 -0.20 -11.90 -9.82
CA MET A 208 0.68 -13.01 -10.17
C MET A 208 0.88 -13.19 -11.68
N THR A 209 -0.07 -12.77 -12.50
CA THR A 209 -0.02 -12.95 -13.97
C THR A 209 0.49 -11.72 -14.71
N ASP A 210 0.15 -10.54 -14.23
CA ASP A 210 0.37 -9.29 -14.95
C ASP A 210 1.68 -8.64 -14.51
N GLN A 211 2.42 -8.10 -15.47
CA GLN A 211 3.64 -7.33 -15.19
C GLN A 211 3.35 -5.83 -15.08
N ASP A 212 2.47 -5.30 -15.93
CA ASP A 212 2.13 -3.88 -15.93
C ASP A 212 1.05 -3.60 -14.88
N PHE A 213 1.27 -2.58 -14.05
CA PHE A 213 0.37 -2.22 -12.95
C PHE A 213 0.20 -0.69 -12.86
N PHE A 214 -0.85 -0.17 -13.48
CA PHE A 214 -1.26 1.25 -13.39
C PHE A 214 -0.13 2.27 -13.66
N GLY A 215 0.66 2.01 -14.71
CA GLY A 215 1.76 2.88 -15.13
C GLY A 215 3.08 2.59 -14.41
N ASP A 216 3.13 1.60 -13.52
CA ASP A 216 4.35 1.01 -12.99
C ASP A 216 4.56 -0.41 -13.54
N ARG A 217 5.75 -0.98 -13.33
CA ARG A 217 6.08 -2.36 -13.70
C ARG A 217 6.49 -3.16 -12.48
N LEU A 218 5.74 -4.22 -12.22
CA LEU A 218 6.05 -5.15 -11.15
C LEU A 218 7.33 -5.95 -11.49
N PRO A 219 8.10 -6.38 -10.46
CA PRO A 219 9.25 -7.25 -10.63
C PRO A 219 8.91 -8.46 -11.48
N ARG A 220 9.79 -8.79 -12.43
CA ARG A 220 9.61 -9.94 -13.31
C ARG A 220 9.73 -11.23 -12.52
N LEU A 221 8.70 -12.06 -12.57
CA LEU A 221 8.76 -13.42 -12.01
C LEU A 221 9.72 -14.27 -12.85
N PRO A 222 10.57 -15.10 -12.22
CA PRO A 222 11.36 -16.10 -12.94
C PRO A 222 10.45 -17.00 -13.76
N VAL A 223 10.86 -17.33 -14.99
CA VAL A 223 10.01 -18.05 -15.97
C VAL A 223 9.45 -19.36 -15.39
N LEU A 224 10.26 -20.10 -14.64
CA LEU A 224 9.83 -21.35 -14.00
C LEU A 224 8.71 -21.12 -12.98
N VAL A 225 8.81 -20.04 -12.18
CA VAL A 225 7.78 -19.69 -11.19
C VAL A 225 6.50 -19.23 -11.89
N SER A 226 6.61 -18.42 -12.95
CA SER A 226 5.45 -17.98 -13.76
C SER A 226 4.68 -19.18 -14.30
N ARG A 227 5.37 -20.13 -14.95
CA ARG A 227 4.74 -21.35 -15.50
C ARG A 227 4.07 -22.19 -14.42
N GLN A 228 4.75 -22.37 -13.27
CA GLN A 228 4.17 -23.11 -12.14
C GLN A 228 2.90 -22.44 -11.61
N ILE A 229 2.89 -21.11 -11.50
CA ILE A 229 1.71 -20.37 -11.07
C ILE A 229 0.58 -20.52 -12.09
N GLU A 230 0.88 -20.36 -13.40
CA GLU A 230 -0.10 -20.54 -14.47
C GLU A 230 -0.74 -21.93 -14.44
N ASP A 231 0.06 -22.99 -14.33
CA ASP A 231 -0.42 -24.37 -14.22
C ASP A 231 -1.31 -24.56 -12.98
N LYS A 232 -0.91 -24.00 -11.83
CA LYS A 232 -1.70 -24.10 -10.59
C LYS A 232 -3.01 -23.30 -10.68
N LEU A 233 -3.02 -22.13 -11.32
CA LEU A 233 -4.23 -21.34 -11.55
C LEU A 233 -5.21 -22.06 -12.48
N GLN A 234 -4.71 -22.74 -13.52
CA GLN A 234 -5.54 -23.55 -14.41
C GLN A 234 -6.16 -24.74 -13.67
N LYS A 235 -5.37 -25.46 -12.87
CA LYS A 235 -5.86 -26.58 -12.04
C LYS A 235 -6.95 -26.12 -11.06
N ALA A 236 -6.71 -25.02 -10.36
CA ALA A 236 -7.68 -24.42 -9.44
C ALA A 236 -8.99 -24.02 -10.15
N ALA A 237 -8.91 -23.51 -11.38
CA ALA A 237 -10.10 -23.18 -12.18
C ALA A 237 -10.87 -24.43 -12.66
N SER A 238 -10.17 -25.55 -12.91
CA SER A 238 -10.78 -26.83 -13.30
C SER A 238 -11.41 -27.62 -12.14
N GLY A 239 -11.32 -27.14 -10.90
CA GLY A 239 -11.88 -27.81 -9.72
C GLY A 239 -11.11 -29.07 -9.28
N VAL A 240 -9.91 -29.29 -9.81
CA VAL A 240 -9.03 -30.42 -9.44
C VAL A 240 -8.02 -29.92 -8.42
N THR A 241 -8.24 -30.21 -7.14
CA THR A 241 -7.33 -29.87 -6.05
C THR A 241 -6.65 -31.15 -5.54
N ASP A 242 -5.37 -31.35 -5.89
CA ASP A 242 -4.55 -32.46 -5.38
C ASP A 242 -3.83 -32.13 -4.05
N GLU A 243 -3.86 -30.88 -3.58
CA GLU A 243 -3.16 -30.48 -2.36
C GLU A 243 -4.15 -30.05 -1.27
N PRO A 244 -4.11 -30.66 -0.07
CA PRO A 244 -4.71 -30.02 1.10
C PRO A 244 -4.03 -28.66 1.30
N PRO A 245 -4.70 -27.66 1.89
CA PRO A 245 -4.04 -26.42 2.25
C PRO A 245 -2.90 -26.79 3.19
N THR A 246 -1.66 -26.70 2.71
CA THR A 246 -0.50 -26.71 3.60
C THR A 246 -0.64 -25.47 4.46
N GLU A 247 -1.13 -25.66 5.68
CA GLU A 247 -0.91 -24.73 6.76
C GLU A 247 0.61 -24.53 6.84
N ALA A 248 1.09 -23.46 6.20
CA ALA A 248 2.44 -23.00 6.37
C ALA A 248 2.56 -22.47 7.82
N GLY A 249 2.81 -23.41 8.74
CA GLY A 249 3.23 -23.20 10.12
C GLY A 249 2.11 -22.85 11.10
N GLY A 250 1.59 -23.87 11.78
CA GLY A 250 0.90 -23.68 13.06
C GLY A 250 1.90 -23.41 14.19
N GLY A 251 1.49 -22.60 15.17
CA GLY A 251 2.12 -22.51 16.49
C GLY A 251 2.34 -21.11 17.05
N GLY A 252 1.28 -20.51 17.61
CA GLY A 252 1.27 -19.73 18.85
C GLY A 252 2.23 -18.55 19.05
N GLY A 253 1.66 -17.34 19.10
CA GLY A 253 2.30 -16.13 19.64
C GLY A 253 1.48 -14.89 19.29
N GLY A 254 0.50 -14.54 20.13
CA GLY A 254 -0.42 -13.45 19.85
C GLY A 254 0.28 -12.09 19.92
N SER A 255 0.55 -11.47 18.77
CA SER A 255 0.97 -10.06 18.72
C SER A 255 0.74 -9.38 17.36
N GLY A 256 -0.25 -9.86 16.60
CA GLY A 256 -0.69 -9.24 15.35
C GLY A 256 -2.19 -9.02 15.37
N TRP A 257 -2.63 -7.77 15.58
CA TRP A 257 -4.00 -7.28 15.45
C TRP A 257 -5.03 -8.10 16.25
N GLY A 258 -5.24 -7.69 17.50
CA GLY A 258 -6.10 -8.40 18.45
C GLY A 258 -7.58 -8.04 18.34
N PRO A 259 -8.45 -8.76 19.10
CA PRO A 259 -9.87 -8.41 19.20
C PRO A 259 -10.10 -6.96 19.66
N GLU A 260 -9.20 -6.41 20.49
CA GLU A 260 -9.25 -5.03 20.97
C GLU A 260 -8.97 -4.01 19.85
N ASP A 261 -8.00 -4.28 18.97
CA ASP A 261 -7.70 -3.45 17.81
C ASP A 261 -8.88 -3.41 16.84
N ALA A 262 -9.52 -4.57 16.63
CA ALA A 262 -10.72 -4.71 15.82
C ALA A 262 -11.90 -3.91 16.40
N GLU A 263 -12.17 -4.03 17.70
CA GLU A 263 -13.22 -3.25 18.37
C GLU A 263 -12.95 -1.75 18.36
N ARG A 264 -11.69 -1.35 18.54
CA ARG A 264 -11.28 0.05 18.42
C ARG A 264 -11.55 0.60 17.02
N LEU A 265 -11.27 -0.17 15.97
CA LEU A 265 -11.50 0.26 14.59
C LEU A 265 -13.01 0.34 14.27
N LYS A 266 -13.81 -0.62 14.73
CA LYS A 266 -15.28 -0.57 14.63
C LYS A 266 -15.87 0.68 15.30
N ARG A 267 -15.43 1.01 16.52
CA ARG A 267 -15.87 2.21 17.24
C ARG A 267 -15.54 3.48 16.47
N LYS A 268 -14.29 3.61 16.02
CA LYS A 268 -13.88 4.77 15.21
C LYS A 268 -14.61 4.84 13.86
N ARG A 269 -14.94 3.71 13.23
CA ARG A 269 -15.76 3.67 11.99
C ARG A 269 -17.16 4.22 12.23
N ALA A 270 -17.79 3.86 13.35
CA ALA A 270 -19.09 4.41 13.73
C ALA A 270 -19.03 5.93 13.92
N GLU A 271 -18.00 6.41 14.61
CA GLU A 271 -17.76 7.84 14.83
C GLU A 271 -17.55 8.61 13.52
N LEU A 272 -16.78 8.04 12.58
CA LEU A 272 -16.55 8.64 11.26
C LEU A 272 -17.78 8.64 10.37
N ALA A 273 -18.55 7.55 10.36
CA ALA A 273 -19.82 7.50 9.63
C ALA A 273 -20.78 8.60 10.13
N GLU A 274 -20.80 8.84 11.45
CA GLU A 274 -21.55 9.93 12.05
C GLU A 274 -21.00 11.31 11.62
N ALA A 275 -19.68 11.51 11.66
CA ALA A 275 -19.03 12.74 11.25
C ALA A 275 -19.26 13.06 9.75
N GLU A 276 -19.14 12.07 8.87
CA GLU A 276 -19.45 12.21 7.45
C GLU A 276 -20.93 12.52 7.21
N GLY A 277 -21.82 11.93 8.02
CA GLY A 277 -23.24 12.28 8.05
C GLY A 277 -23.46 13.76 8.38
N LYS A 278 -22.80 14.25 9.44
CA LYS A 278 -22.85 15.68 9.84
C LYS A 278 -22.31 16.60 8.75
N VAL A 279 -21.17 16.27 8.14
CA VAL A 279 -20.58 17.07 7.04
C VAL A 279 -21.50 17.10 5.82
N ARG A 280 -22.11 15.97 5.45
CA ARG A 280 -23.11 15.92 4.36
C ARG A 280 -24.31 16.82 4.66
N SER A 281 -24.84 16.75 5.87
CA SER A 281 -25.95 17.61 6.30
C SER A 281 -25.58 19.10 6.27
N LEU A 282 -24.39 19.46 6.75
CA LEU A 282 -23.89 20.84 6.71
C LEU A 282 -23.72 21.35 5.28
N ARG A 283 -23.16 20.54 4.37
CA ARG A 283 -23.03 20.93 2.95
C ARG A 283 -24.39 21.15 2.30
N LYS A 284 -25.38 20.31 2.62
CA LYS A 284 -26.76 20.49 2.13
C LYS A 284 -27.37 21.79 2.63
N LEU A 285 -27.24 22.09 3.93
CA LEU A 285 -27.72 23.34 4.53
C LEU A 285 -27.03 24.58 3.95
N LEU A 286 -25.72 24.49 3.67
CA LEU A 286 -24.96 25.57 3.05
C LEU A 286 -25.50 25.85 1.64
N SER A 287 -25.69 24.80 0.83
CA SER A 287 -26.24 24.90 -0.52
C SER A 287 -27.67 25.46 -0.54
N GLU A 288 -28.52 25.04 0.41
CA GLU A 288 -29.88 25.57 0.56
C GLU A 288 -29.87 27.07 0.94
N ARG A 289 -28.95 27.49 1.81
CA ARG A 289 -28.78 28.91 2.18
C ARG A 289 -28.28 29.76 1.02
N GLU A 290 -27.31 29.27 0.25
CA GLU A 290 -26.81 29.94 -0.96
C GLU A 290 -27.91 30.10 -2.01
N ALA A 291 -28.72 29.06 -2.22
CA ALA A 291 -29.86 29.10 -3.13
C ALA A 291 -30.97 30.07 -2.67
N GLN A 292 -31.20 30.21 -1.37
CA GLN A 292 -32.14 31.20 -0.83
C GLN A 292 -31.60 32.63 -0.94
N ALA A 293 -30.30 32.84 -0.75
CA ALA A 293 -29.67 34.15 -0.90
C ALA A 293 -29.68 34.64 -2.36
N ALA A 294 -29.51 33.74 -3.34
CA ALA A 294 -29.56 34.07 -4.77
C ALA A 294 -30.98 34.39 -5.29
N ARG A 295 -32.03 34.15 -4.48
CA ARG A 295 -33.44 34.44 -4.82
C ARG A 295 -33.95 35.76 -4.22
N ARG A 296 -33.12 36.49 -3.49
CA ARG A 296 -33.40 37.82 -2.93
C ARG A 296 -32.62 38.87 -3.69
#